data_AF-M2YGI3-F1
#
_entry.id   AF-M2YGI3-F1
#
_cell.length_a   1.000
_cell.length_b   1.000
_cell.length_c   1.000
_cell.angle_alpha   90.00
_cell.angle_beta   90.00
_cell.angle_gamma   90.00
#
_symmetry.space_group_name_H-M   'P 1'
#
loop_
_entity.id
_entity.type
_entity.pdbx_description
1 polymer ?
#
loop_
_entity_poly.entity_id
_entity_poly.type
_entity_poly.pdbx_seq_one_letter_code
_entity_poly.pdbx_strand_id
1 'polypeptide(L)'
;MGEEDNRAAQRRRYASKIIKLHAGQGGDFPDDHVDTVTSYAHWLYHREISDVNFRRDGKLYPDHMFLVSLWLFGDKVQDDKFCDAAICAVLDTMDDDRYVSLSIPDEAAINKAYDSTPFDSPLRRFFVAVLADHCQEEWFETNDYNAEFVQDLAKELVRRRGFKNYKSYSKEAVSATFNHMNNYMSM
;
A
#
# COMPACT_ATOMS: atom_id res chain seq x y z
N MET A 1 -2.50 -31.17 -25.05
CA MET A 1 -3.37 -31.40 -23.87
C MET A 1 -2.56 -32.15 -22.80
N GLY A 2 -1.41 -31.61 -22.37
CA GLY A 2 -0.47 -32.35 -21.48
C GLY A 2 0.47 -31.47 -20.68
N GLU A 3 0.84 -30.28 -21.18
CA GLU A 3 1.62 -29.32 -20.39
C GLU A 3 0.80 -28.62 -19.29
N GLU A 4 -0.47 -28.37 -19.54
CA GLU A 4 -1.36 -27.67 -18.61
C GLU A 4 -1.71 -28.54 -17.40
N ASP A 5 -1.99 -29.83 -17.63
CA ASP A 5 -2.17 -30.82 -16.56
C ASP A 5 -0.90 -31.05 -15.74
N ASN A 6 0.27 -31.07 -16.39
CA ASN A 6 1.55 -31.22 -15.69
C ASN A 6 1.85 -29.98 -14.82
N ARG A 7 1.54 -28.78 -15.32
CA ARG A 7 1.69 -27.53 -14.57
C ARG A 7 0.70 -27.45 -13.40
N ALA A 8 -0.55 -27.90 -13.57
CA ALA A 8 -1.54 -27.98 -12.50
C ALA A 8 -1.15 -29.01 -11.43
N ALA A 9 -0.61 -30.17 -11.82
CA ALA A 9 -0.09 -31.18 -10.91
C ALA A 9 1.15 -30.68 -10.13
N GLN A 10 2.01 -29.91 -10.78
CA GLN A 10 3.16 -29.28 -10.14
C GLN A 10 2.71 -28.22 -9.13
N ARG A 11 1.73 -27.37 -9.47
CA ARG A 11 1.13 -26.39 -8.53
C ARG A 11 0.46 -27.06 -7.33
N ARG A 12 -0.25 -28.19 -7.52
CA ARG A 12 -0.79 -29.04 -6.43
C ARG A 12 0.29 -29.51 -5.47
N ARG A 13 1.41 -29.97 -6.00
CA ARG A 13 2.55 -30.43 -5.19
C ARG A 13 3.19 -29.27 -4.43
N TYR A 14 3.32 -28.09 -5.04
CA TYR A 14 3.81 -26.89 -4.35
C TYR A 14 2.86 -26.41 -3.26
N ALA A 15 1.55 -26.29 -3.53
CA ALA A 15 0.56 -25.91 -2.53
C ALA A 15 0.53 -26.91 -1.37
N SER A 16 0.51 -28.21 -1.65
CA SER A 16 0.56 -29.25 -0.62
C SER A 16 1.90 -29.23 0.15
N LYS A 17 3.02 -28.95 -0.52
CA LYS A 17 4.33 -28.83 0.13
C LYS A 17 4.40 -27.59 1.02
N ILE A 18 3.85 -26.45 0.59
CA ILE A 18 3.73 -25.23 1.40
C ILE A 18 2.85 -25.53 2.61
N ILE A 19 1.64 -26.05 2.43
CA ILE A 19 0.75 -26.40 3.54
C ILE A 19 1.44 -27.39 4.52
N LYS A 20 2.18 -28.39 4.02
CA LYS A 20 2.88 -29.38 4.86
C LYS A 20 4.16 -28.87 5.52
N LEU A 21 4.96 -28.05 4.84
CA LEU A 21 6.17 -27.44 5.41
C LEU A 21 5.80 -26.53 6.58
N HIS A 22 4.68 -25.83 6.46
CA HIS A 22 4.23 -24.88 7.47
C HIS A 22 3.34 -25.53 8.55
N ALA A 23 2.71 -26.68 8.29
CA ALA A 23 2.03 -27.48 9.33
C ALA A 23 3.01 -28.33 10.18
N GLY A 24 4.25 -28.53 9.73
CA GLY A 24 5.24 -29.41 10.37
C GLY A 24 6.28 -28.69 11.25
N GLN A 25 6.36 -27.36 11.20
CA GLN A 25 7.12 -26.57 12.16
C GLN A 25 6.12 -25.85 13.06
N GLY A 26 6.08 -26.22 14.34
CA GLY A 26 5.43 -25.43 15.39
C GLY A 26 6.20 -24.14 15.68
N GLY A 27 6.47 -23.36 14.65
CA GLY A 27 6.84 -21.96 14.73
C GLY A 27 5.60 -21.19 14.34
N ASP A 28 5.06 -20.44 15.31
CA ASP A 28 3.90 -19.58 15.12
C ASP A 28 4.00 -18.84 13.78
N PHE A 29 3.03 -19.06 12.91
CA PHE A 29 2.59 -17.99 12.04
C PHE A 29 1.75 -17.08 12.92
N PRO A 30 2.21 -15.88 13.30
CA PRO A 30 1.26 -14.88 13.70
C PRO A 30 0.48 -14.51 12.42
N ASP A 31 -0.81 -14.85 12.39
CA ASP A 31 -1.82 -14.17 11.55
C ASP A 31 -1.92 -14.43 10.03
N ASP A 32 -1.28 -15.45 9.43
CA ASP A 32 -1.65 -15.82 8.04
C ASP A 32 -3.02 -16.55 8.05
N HIS A 33 -4.08 -15.75 7.91
CA HIS A 33 -5.47 -16.22 7.85
C HIS A 33 -5.65 -17.31 6.80
N VAL A 34 -6.43 -18.35 7.13
CA VAL A 34 -6.82 -19.48 6.24
C VAL A 34 -7.30 -18.99 4.86
N ASP A 35 -7.89 -17.80 4.85
CA ASP A 35 -8.42 -17.10 3.70
C ASP A 35 -7.35 -16.67 2.68
N THR A 36 -6.17 -16.26 3.15
CA THR A 36 -5.02 -15.87 2.31
C THR A 36 -4.47 -17.09 1.56
N VAL A 37 -4.26 -18.19 2.27
CA VAL A 37 -3.78 -19.45 1.68
C VAL A 37 -4.81 -20.02 0.70
N THR A 38 -6.10 -19.93 1.03
CA THR A 38 -7.20 -20.37 0.16
C THR A 38 -7.24 -19.55 -1.13
N SER A 39 -7.09 -18.23 -1.02
CA SER A 39 -7.05 -17.33 -2.18
C SER A 39 -5.82 -17.56 -3.05
N TYR A 40 -4.66 -17.82 -2.46
CA TYR A 40 -3.48 -18.20 -3.22
C TYR A 40 -3.66 -19.56 -3.93
N ALA A 41 -4.26 -20.54 -3.26
CA ALA A 41 -4.58 -21.81 -3.91
C ALA A 41 -5.51 -21.60 -5.11
N HIS A 42 -6.54 -20.75 -4.97
CA HIS A 42 -7.41 -20.39 -6.09
C HIS A 42 -6.64 -19.72 -7.23
N TRP A 43 -5.80 -18.73 -6.93
CA TRP A 43 -4.91 -18.09 -7.90
C TRP A 43 -4.05 -19.10 -8.66
N LEU A 44 -3.50 -20.11 -7.98
CA LEU A 44 -2.69 -21.13 -8.63
C LEU A 44 -3.48 -21.96 -9.65
N TYR A 45 -4.79 -22.12 -9.53
CA TYR A 45 -5.58 -22.85 -10.53
C TYR A 45 -6.18 -21.94 -11.58
N HIS A 46 -6.76 -20.82 -11.15
CA HIS A 46 -7.61 -19.98 -12.00
C HIS A 46 -6.90 -18.75 -12.54
N ARG A 47 -5.74 -18.39 -11.98
CA ARG A 47 -5.05 -17.11 -12.26
C ARG A 47 -5.93 -15.90 -12.04
N GLU A 48 -6.80 -16.01 -11.04
CA GLU A 48 -7.71 -14.97 -10.57
C GLU A 48 -7.73 -14.99 -9.04
N ILE A 49 -7.71 -13.80 -8.43
CA ILE A 49 -7.93 -13.65 -7.00
C ILE A 49 -9.43 -13.87 -6.77
N SER A 50 -9.76 -14.88 -5.98
CA SER A 50 -11.14 -15.32 -5.82
C SER A 50 -11.96 -14.37 -4.97
N ASP A 51 -13.21 -14.14 -5.39
CA ASP A 51 -14.20 -13.39 -4.62
C ASP A 51 -14.78 -14.15 -3.41
N VAL A 52 -14.19 -15.28 -3.01
CA VAL A 52 -14.81 -16.22 -2.05
C VAL A 52 -14.96 -15.71 -0.61
N ASN A 53 -14.32 -14.60 -0.22
CA ASN A 53 -14.51 -13.99 1.10
C ASN A 53 -15.61 -12.91 1.14
N PHE A 54 -16.35 -12.71 0.05
CA PHE A 54 -17.16 -11.51 -0.12
C PHE A 54 -18.62 -11.67 0.35
N ARG A 55 -18.86 -12.05 1.60
CA ARG A 55 -20.24 -12.11 2.12
C ARG A 55 -20.39 -11.63 3.56
N ARG A 56 -21.09 -10.49 3.71
CA ARG A 56 -22.24 -10.43 4.63
C ARG A 56 -23.33 -9.40 4.29
N ASP A 57 -23.00 -8.23 3.74
CA ASP A 57 -23.96 -7.12 3.74
C ASP A 57 -24.31 -6.54 2.35
N GLY A 58 -24.19 -7.35 1.29
CA GLY A 58 -24.51 -6.90 -0.08
C GLY A 58 -23.51 -5.92 -0.68
N LYS A 59 -22.39 -5.65 -0.01
CA LYS A 59 -21.20 -5.00 -0.57
C LYS A 59 -20.15 -6.06 -0.88
N LEU A 60 -19.72 -6.11 -2.12
CA LEU A 60 -18.82 -7.11 -2.67
C LEU A 60 -17.51 -6.40 -3.02
N TYR A 61 -16.61 -6.27 -2.04
CA TYR A 61 -15.29 -5.68 -2.22
C TYR A 61 -14.29 -6.42 -1.34
N PRO A 62 -13.11 -6.80 -1.84
CA PRO A 62 -12.06 -7.27 -0.97
C PRO A 62 -11.57 -6.07 -0.17
N ASP A 63 -11.61 -6.23 1.14
CA ASP A 63 -11.02 -5.32 2.11
C ASP A 63 -9.53 -5.05 1.74
N HIS A 64 -9.09 -3.79 1.73
CA HIS A 64 -7.71 -3.44 1.40
C HIS A 64 -6.73 -4.14 2.35
N MET A 65 -7.11 -4.35 3.62
CA MET A 65 -6.33 -5.12 4.58
C MET A 65 -6.14 -6.58 4.14
N PHE A 66 -7.16 -7.18 3.54
CA PHE A 66 -7.07 -8.52 2.96
C PHE A 66 -6.17 -8.54 1.73
N LEU A 67 -6.31 -7.58 0.81
CA LEU A 67 -5.48 -7.49 -0.38
C LEU A 67 -3.99 -7.26 -0.05
N VAL A 68 -3.69 -6.43 0.94
CA VAL A 68 -2.34 -6.28 1.50
C VAL A 68 -1.84 -7.62 2.03
N SER A 69 -2.67 -8.37 2.75
CA SER A 69 -2.30 -9.68 3.26
C SER A 69 -2.01 -10.69 2.12
N LEU A 70 -2.75 -10.62 1.00
CA LEU A 70 -2.44 -11.42 -0.20
C LEU A 70 -1.10 -11.02 -0.80
N TRP A 71 -0.81 -9.73 -0.91
CA TRP A 71 0.46 -9.24 -1.43
C TRP A 71 1.64 -9.72 -0.57
N LEU A 72 1.54 -9.56 0.76
CA LEU A 72 2.56 -9.99 1.72
C LEU A 72 2.82 -11.49 1.63
N PHE A 73 1.75 -12.28 1.47
CA PHE A 73 1.87 -13.71 1.25
C PHE A 73 2.57 -14.03 -0.08
N GLY A 74 2.21 -13.31 -1.15
CA GLY A 74 2.87 -13.40 -2.45
C GLY A 74 4.37 -13.14 -2.39
N ASP A 75 4.77 -12.09 -1.67
CA ASP A 75 6.17 -11.72 -1.47
C ASP A 75 6.92 -12.82 -0.70
N LYS A 76 6.30 -13.33 0.37
CA LYS A 76 6.82 -14.45 1.16
C LYS A 76 7.03 -15.73 0.35
N VAL A 77 6.14 -16.03 -0.60
CA VAL A 77 6.27 -17.20 -1.49
C VAL A 77 6.98 -16.90 -2.81
N GLN A 78 7.44 -15.66 -3.01
CA GLN A 78 8.15 -15.18 -4.20
C GLN A 78 7.35 -15.40 -5.50
N ASP A 79 6.04 -15.14 -5.48
CA ASP A 79 5.19 -15.14 -6.69
C ASP A 79 4.85 -13.71 -7.10
N ASP A 80 5.77 -13.07 -7.84
CA ASP A 80 5.61 -11.69 -8.32
C ASP A 80 4.29 -11.47 -9.07
N LYS A 81 3.82 -12.47 -9.82
CA LYS A 81 2.55 -12.35 -10.57
C LYS A 81 1.34 -12.32 -9.65
N PHE A 82 1.42 -13.00 -8.49
CA PHE A 82 0.39 -12.93 -7.48
C PHE A 82 0.41 -11.58 -6.76
N CYS A 83 1.60 -11.06 -6.46
CA CYS A 83 1.77 -9.70 -5.93
C CYS A 83 1.19 -8.64 -6.88
N ASP A 84 1.52 -8.71 -8.18
CA ASP A 84 0.98 -7.82 -9.20
C ASP A 84 -0.55 -7.90 -9.24
N ALA A 85 -1.10 -9.12 -9.22
CA ALA A 85 -2.55 -9.33 -9.20
C ALA A 85 -3.21 -8.73 -7.95
N ALA A 86 -2.57 -8.81 -6.78
CA ALA A 86 -3.08 -8.22 -5.55
C ALA A 86 -3.10 -6.69 -5.62
N ILE A 87 -2.05 -6.06 -6.20
CA ILE A 87 -2.02 -4.61 -6.43
C ILE A 87 -3.08 -4.18 -7.45
N CYS A 88 -3.23 -4.93 -8.55
CA CYS A 88 -4.29 -4.67 -9.52
C CYS A 88 -5.67 -4.73 -8.86
N ALA A 89 -5.92 -5.72 -8.01
CA ALA A 89 -7.17 -5.80 -7.25
C ALA A 89 -7.38 -4.58 -6.34
N VAL A 90 -6.32 -4.01 -5.73
CA VAL A 90 -6.46 -2.76 -4.95
C VAL A 90 -6.89 -1.61 -5.86
N LEU A 91 -6.24 -1.45 -7.01
CA LEU A 91 -6.59 -0.39 -7.96
C LEU A 91 -8.01 -0.56 -8.50
N ASP A 92 -8.41 -1.78 -8.86
CA ASP A 92 -9.76 -2.08 -9.33
C ASP A 92 -10.82 -1.72 -8.27
N THR A 93 -10.51 -1.90 -6.97
CA THR A 93 -11.43 -1.46 -5.90
C THR A 93 -11.51 0.05 -5.74
N MET A 94 -10.43 0.77 -6.06
CA MET A 94 -10.41 2.23 -6.01
C MET A 94 -11.20 2.84 -7.16
N ASP A 95 -11.08 2.27 -8.36
CA ASP A 95 -11.72 2.74 -9.60
C ASP A 95 -13.19 2.29 -9.75
N ASP A 96 -13.77 1.68 -8.71
CA ASP A 96 -15.14 1.17 -8.79
C ASP A 96 -16.18 2.30 -8.70
N ASP A 97 -16.71 2.68 -9.86
CA ASP A 97 -17.77 3.68 -10.06
C ASP A 97 -19.07 3.41 -9.29
N ARG A 98 -19.26 2.22 -8.71
CA ARG A 98 -20.42 1.92 -7.86
C ARG A 98 -20.37 2.72 -6.53
N TYR A 99 -19.26 3.39 -6.24
CA TYR A 99 -19.09 4.24 -5.06
C TYR A 99 -19.10 5.73 -5.37
N VAL A 100 -19.69 6.50 -4.45
CA VAL A 100 -19.71 7.97 -4.50
C VAL A 100 -18.34 8.58 -4.12
N SER A 101 -17.50 7.81 -3.43
CA SER A 101 -16.17 8.21 -2.97
C SER A 101 -15.12 7.18 -3.35
N LEU A 102 -13.93 7.65 -3.69
CA LEU A 102 -12.75 6.81 -3.96
C LEU A 102 -12.48 5.89 -2.75
N SER A 103 -12.47 4.58 -2.98
CA SER A 103 -12.20 3.58 -1.95
C SER A 103 -10.69 3.37 -1.83
N ILE A 104 -10.04 4.21 -1.02
CA ILE A 104 -8.59 4.16 -0.75
C ILE A 104 -8.25 3.21 0.42
N PRO A 105 -7.02 2.66 0.45
CA PRO A 105 -6.49 1.94 1.60
C PRO A 105 -6.53 2.77 2.88
N ASP A 106 -7.05 2.18 3.96
CA ASP A 106 -7.13 2.80 5.28
C ASP A 106 -5.80 2.75 6.07
N GLU A 107 -5.76 3.39 7.24
CA GLU A 107 -4.55 3.40 8.07
C GLU A 107 -4.11 1.98 8.48
N ALA A 108 -5.05 1.05 8.69
CA ALA A 108 -4.76 -0.31 9.11
C ALA A 108 -4.02 -1.08 8.00
N ALA A 109 -4.48 -0.98 6.76
CA ALA A 109 -3.83 -1.61 5.61
C ALA A 109 -2.42 -1.04 5.37
N ILE A 110 -2.26 0.27 5.48
CA ILE A 110 -0.97 0.95 5.27
C ILE A 110 0.01 0.60 6.38
N ASN A 111 -0.43 0.64 7.64
CA ASN A 111 0.41 0.26 8.78
C ASN A 111 0.87 -1.18 8.66
N LYS A 112 -0.03 -2.12 8.32
CA LYS A 112 0.34 -3.52 8.09
C LYS A 112 1.41 -3.67 7.01
N ALA A 113 1.29 -2.94 5.91
CA ALA A 113 2.27 -2.97 4.83
C ALA A 113 3.65 -2.45 5.27
N TYR A 114 3.68 -1.35 6.03
CA TYR A 114 4.93 -0.81 6.55
C TYR A 114 5.54 -1.73 7.61
N ASP A 115 4.75 -2.24 8.55
CA ASP A 115 5.26 -3.10 9.62
C ASP A 115 5.78 -4.45 9.10
N SER A 116 5.27 -4.92 7.95
CA SER A 116 5.56 -6.25 7.40
C SER A 116 6.53 -6.27 6.22
N THR A 117 7.05 -5.12 5.77
CA THR A 117 7.93 -5.06 4.59
C THR A 117 9.16 -4.18 4.82
N PRO A 118 10.28 -4.43 4.12
CA PRO A 118 11.46 -3.57 4.19
C PRO A 118 11.24 -2.22 3.48
N PHE A 119 12.13 -1.25 3.75
CA PHE A 119 12.03 0.13 3.25
C PHE A 119 12.02 0.26 1.72
N ASP A 120 12.54 -0.71 0.99
CA ASP A 120 12.61 -0.73 -0.48
C ASP A 120 11.46 -1.52 -1.14
N SER A 121 10.49 -1.96 -0.33
CA SER A 121 9.33 -2.74 -0.76
C SER A 121 8.53 -2.03 -1.86
N PRO A 122 8.19 -2.76 -2.96
CA PRO A 122 7.27 -2.25 -3.98
C PRO A 122 5.91 -1.85 -3.42
N LEU A 123 5.39 -2.55 -2.40
CA LEU A 123 4.10 -2.26 -1.80
C LEU A 123 4.09 -0.89 -1.10
N ARG A 124 5.16 -0.55 -0.37
CA ARG A 124 5.30 0.78 0.27
C ARG A 124 5.32 1.89 -0.78
N ARG A 125 6.11 1.71 -1.85
CA ARG A 125 6.17 2.67 -2.97
C ARG A 125 4.81 2.84 -3.66
N PHE A 126 4.07 1.75 -3.82
CA PHE A 126 2.72 1.76 -4.38
C PHE A 126 1.79 2.65 -3.54
N PHE A 127 1.71 2.42 -2.21
CA PHE A 127 0.86 3.23 -1.35
C PHE A 127 1.26 4.70 -1.35
N VAL A 128 2.55 5.00 -1.27
CA VAL A 128 3.04 6.38 -1.33
C VAL A 128 2.64 7.05 -2.65
N ALA A 129 2.77 6.36 -3.78
CA ALA A 129 2.40 6.90 -5.08
C ALA A 129 0.90 7.19 -5.16
N VAL A 130 0.06 6.20 -4.83
CA VAL A 130 -1.40 6.32 -4.83
C VAL A 130 -1.86 7.44 -3.91
N LEU A 131 -1.41 7.44 -2.64
CA LEU A 131 -1.86 8.43 -1.69
C LEU A 131 -1.32 9.82 -2.01
N ALA A 132 -0.15 9.97 -2.62
CA ALA A 132 0.32 11.27 -3.11
C ALA A 132 -0.49 11.82 -4.29
N ASP A 133 -1.26 11.00 -5.00
CA ASP A 133 -2.21 11.44 -6.04
C ASP A 133 -3.56 11.87 -5.46
N HIS A 134 -3.95 11.29 -4.32
CA HIS A 134 -5.31 11.40 -3.78
C HIS A 134 -5.41 12.03 -2.39
N CYS A 135 -4.29 12.36 -1.73
CA CYS A 135 -4.29 12.80 -0.33
C CYS A 135 -5.18 14.02 -0.09
N GLN A 136 -5.97 13.94 0.98
CA GLN A 136 -6.77 15.03 1.51
C GLN A 136 -6.33 15.35 2.94
N GLU A 137 -6.65 16.55 3.43
CA GLU A 137 -6.20 17.03 4.75
C GLU A 137 -6.78 16.15 5.88
N GLU A 138 -8.02 15.72 5.68
CA GLU A 138 -8.84 14.93 6.61
C GLU A 138 -8.19 13.59 6.97
N TRP A 139 -7.32 13.06 6.10
CA TRP A 139 -6.66 11.77 6.36
C TRP A 139 -5.62 11.88 7.46
N PHE A 140 -5.11 13.08 7.75
CA PHE A 140 -4.08 13.27 8.77
C PHE A 140 -4.64 13.69 10.13
N GLU A 141 -5.98 13.74 10.28
CA GLU A 141 -6.62 14.18 11.53
C GLU A 141 -6.45 13.18 12.67
N THR A 142 -6.38 11.87 12.37
CA THR A 142 -6.30 10.80 13.38
C THR A 142 -4.88 10.54 13.86
N ASN A 143 -3.86 10.95 13.09
CA ASN A 143 -2.43 10.73 13.36
C ASN A 143 -2.04 9.26 13.63
N ASP A 144 -2.81 8.31 13.09
CA ASP A 144 -2.64 6.86 13.31
C ASP A 144 -1.73 6.18 12.27
N TYR A 145 -1.20 6.95 11.31
CA TYR A 145 -0.32 6.42 10.28
C TYR A 145 1.09 6.13 10.80
N ASN A 146 1.71 5.09 10.25
CA ASN A 146 3.11 4.76 10.49
C ASN A 146 4.02 5.96 10.16
N ALA A 147 4.94 6.29 11.06
CA ALA A 147 5.82 7.45 10.92
C ALA A 147 6.71 7.41 9.68
N GLU A 148 7.16 6.21 9.27
CA GLU A 148 7.94 6.03 8.04
C GLU A 148 7.08 6.32 6.81
N PHE A 149 5.81 5.90 6.82
CA PHE A 149 4.86 6.21 5.76
C PHE A 149 4.66 7.72 5.61
N VAL A 150 4.39 8.42 6.71
CA VAL A 150 4.21 9.88 6.68
C VAL A 150 5.48 10.57 6.14
N GLN A 151 6.65 10.08 6.52
CA GLN A 151 7.92 10.60 6.00
C GLN A 151 8.07 10.39 4.49
N ASP A 152 7.79 9.18 4.00
CA ASP A 152 7.91 8.85 2.58
C ASP A 152 6.87 9.58 1.73
N LEU A 153 5.65 9.71 2.23
CA LEU A 153 4.61 10.52 1.60
C LEU A 153 5.02 11.99 1.51
N ALA A 154 5.56 12.56 2.59
CA ALA A 154 6.06 13.94 2.58
C ALA A 154 7.19 14.13 1.55
N LYS A 155 8.14 13.18 1.45
CA LYS A 155 9.19 13.21 0.42
C LYS A 155 8.58 13.21 -0.98
N GLU A 156 7.59 12.35 -1.22
CA GLU A 156 6.94 12.23 -2.53
C GLU A 156 6.15 13.49 -2.89
N LEU A 157 5.41 14.07 -1.96
CA LEU A 157 4.69 15.34 -2.15
C LEU A 157 5.66 16.50 -2.46
N VAL A 158 6.79 16.58 -1.76
CA VAL A 158 7.84 17.58 -2.04
C VAL A 158 8.44 17.36 -3.42
N ARG A 159 8.72 16.10 -3.80
CA ARG A 159 9.23 15.74 -5.12
C ARG A 159 8.27 16.19 -6.23
N ARG A 160 6.98 15.92 -6.08
CA ARG A 160 5.91 16.28 -7.04
C ARG A 160 5.67 17.78 -7.13
N ARG A 161 5.76 18.49 -6.00
CA ARG A 161 5.68 19.96 -5.93
C ARG A 161 6.79 20.65 -6.73
N GLY A 162 7.94 20.00 -6.87
CA GLY A 162 9.13 20.53 -7.54
C GLY A 162 9.85 21.63 -6.74
N PHE A 163 11.01 22.05 -7.23
CA PHE A 163 11.80 23.12 -6.62
C PHE A 163 11.07 24.46 -6.78
N LYS A 164 10.69 25.09 -5.66
CA LYS A 164 10.26 26.48 -5.68
C LYS A 164 11.48 27.38 -5.51
N ASN A 165 11.51 28.48 -6.27
CA ASN A 165 12.37 29.61 -5.94
C ASN A 165 11.96 30.12 -4.56
N TYR A 166 12.76 29.81 -3.54
CA TYR A 166 12.48 30.23 -2.17
C TYR A 166 12.44 31.75 -2.11
N LYS A 167 11.35 32.31 -1.54
CA LYS A 167 11.40 33.68 -1.05
C LYS A 167 12.45 33.72 0.05
N SER A 168 13.51 34.48 -0.18
CA SER A 168 14.53 34.77 0.82
C SER A 168 13.91 35.71 1.85
N TYR A 169 13.38 35.16 2.94
CA TYR A 169 12.84 35.93 4.06
C TYR A 169 13.89 36.83 4.74
N SER A 170 15.18 36.58 4.49
CA SER A 170 16.28 37.43 4.96
C SER A 170 16.45 38.73 4.18
N LYS A 171 16.01 38.82 2.91
CA LYS A 171 16.10 40.08 2.13
C LYS A 171 15.00 41.07 2.47
N GLU A 172 13.81 40.57 2.80
CA GLU A 172 12.64 41.39 3.15
C GLU A 172 12.80 41.99 4.57
N ALA A 173 13.38 41.25 5.52
CA ALA A 173 13.64 41.73 6.88
C ALA A 173 14.70 42.84 6.93
N VAL A 174 15.77 42.75 6.12
CA VAL A 174 16.84 43.77 6.07
C VAL A 174 16.35 45.05 5.40
N SER A 175 15.53 44.96 4.35
CA SER A 175 14.97 46.16 3.69
C SER A 175 13.95 46.89 4.58
N ALA A 176 13.16 46.17 5.39
CA ALA A 176 12.19 46.78 6.31
C ALA A 176 12.86 47.46 7.52
N THR A 177 13.93 46.88 8.06
CA THR A 177 14.70 47.48 9.16
C THR A 177 15.56 48.67 8.71
N PHE A 178 16.15 48.61 7.52
CA PHE A 178 16.97 49.71 6.99
C PHE A 178 16.14 50.96 6.65
N ASN A 179 14.93 50.78 6.11
CA ASN A 179 14.00 51.89 5.85
C ASN A 179 13.44 52.52 7.12
N HIS A 180 13.29 51.74 8.20
CA HIS A 180 12.86 52.27 9.49
C HIS A 180 13.98 53.07 10.17
N MET A 181 15.24 52.62 10.11
CA MET A 181 16.38 53.33 10.70
C MET A 181 16.71 54.66 10.00
N ASN A 182 16.58 54.75 8.67
CA ASN A 182 16.85 55.99 7.94
C ASN A 182 15.83 57.12 8.23
N ASN A 183 14.60 56.79 8.61
CA ASN A 183 13.59 57.78 9.01
C ASN A 183 13.85 58.40 10.39
N TYR A 184 14.66 57.76 11.25
CA TYR A 184 15.03 58.28 12.57
C TYR A 184 16.36 59.04 12.60
N MET A 185 17.17 58.98 11.53
CA MET A 185 18.46 59.69 11.44
C MET A 185 18.42 60.97 10.58
N SER A 186 17.25 61.36 10.04
CA SER A 186 17.04 62.60 9.27
C SER A 186 16.19 63.65 10.00
N MET A 187 15.98 63.52 11.32
CA MET A 187 15.45 64.55 12.21
C MET A 187 16.55 65.07 13.12
#